data_AF-A0A382QUM1-F1
#
_entry.id   AF-A0A382QUM1-F1
#
_cell.length_a   1.000
_cell.length_b   1.000
_cell.length_c   1.000
_cell.angle_alpha   90.00
_cell.angle_beta   90.00
_cell.angle_gamma   90.00
#
_symmetry.space_group_name_H-M   'P 1'
#
loop_
_entity.id
_entity.type
_entity.pdbx_description
1 polymer ?
#
loop_
_entity_poly.entity_id
_entity_poly.type
_entity_poly.pdbx_seq_one_letter_code
_entity_poly.pdbx_strand_id
1 'polypeptide(L)'
;MRKLIVLICVFLIISGLLLSFPEWNLWLEYQALLVLFHIWLGFFFMVVFPMYAWDHIRTHRQRLKTLSLISLTGGVQFLTGFGLIFSGLILMLYGSEGLILASNSHELLTYALILTLIFHSRSSRS
;
A
#
# COMPACT_ATOMS: atom_id res chain seq x y z
N MET A 1 0.37 15.70 -5.68
CA MET A 1 0.10 14.57 -4.75
C MET A 1 0.05 13.21 -5.43
N ARG A 2 -0.70 13.00 -6.53
CA ARG A 2 -0.82 11.68 -7.18
C ARG A 2 0.52 10.97 -7.50
N LYS A 3 1.45 11.65 -8.17
CA LYS A 3 2.77 11.07 -8.53
C LYS A 3 3.58 10.66 -7.29
N LEU A 4 3.51 11.46 -6.23
CA LEU A 4 4.19 11.18 -4.97
C LEU A 4 3.61 9.93 -4.29
N ILE A 5 2.30 9.81 -4.20
CA ILE A 5 1.65 8.61 -3.63
C ILE A 5 2.01 7.36 -4.42
N VAL A 6 1.96 7.42 -5.76
CA VAL A 6 2.36 6.27 -6.59
C VAL A 6 3.82 5.90 -6.33
N LEU A 7 4.73 6.88 -6.22
CA LEU A 7 6.13 6.62 -5.95
C LEU A 7 6.33 5.97 -4.57
N ILE A 8 5.66 6.47 -3.53
CA ILE A 8 5.68 5.90 -2.19
C ILE A 8 5.14 4.46 -2.20
N CYS A 9 4.00 4.23 -2.87
CA CYS A 9 3.44 2.88 -3.04
C CYS A 9 4.44 1.93 -3.70
N VAL A 10 5.10 2.37 -4.78
CA VAL A 10 6.09 1.54 -5.48
C VAL A 10 7.25 1.17 -4.56
N PHE A 11 7.82 2.13 -3.83
CA PHE A 11 8.91 1.83 -2.91
C PHE A 11 8.47 0.95 -1.73
N LEU A 12 7.28 1.16 -1.19
CA LEU A 12 6.71 0.30 -0.14
C LEU A 12 6.47 -1.13 -0.63
N ILE A 13 5.91 -1.29 -1.83
CA ILE A 13 5.70 -2.61 -2.44
C ILE A 13 7.02 -3.33 -2.64
N ILE A 14 8.02 -2.66 -3.26
CA ILE A 14 9.32 -3.28 -3.51
C ILE A 14 10.01 -3.68 -2.20
N SER A 15 10.07 -2.75 -1.24
CA SER A 15 10.71 -3.04 0.05
C SER A 15 9.97 -4.11 0.84
N GLY A 16 8.63 -4.13 0.82
CA GLY A 16 7.83 -5.17 1.46
C GLY A 16 8.05 -6.55 0.84
N LEU A 17 8.07 -6.64 -0.50
CA LEU A 17 8.34 -7.90 -1.20
C LEU A 17 9.75 -8.43 -0.92
N LEU A 18 10.77 -7.55 -0.88
CA LEU A 18 12.13 -7.95 -0.51
C LEU A 18 12.25 -8.45 0.94
N LEU A 19 11.37 -7.98 1.84
CA LEU A 19 11.29 -8.47 3.22
C LEU A 19 10.55 -9.80 3.32
N SER A 20 9.49 -10.01 2.52
CA SER A 20 8.73 -11.27 2.46
C SER A 20 9.46 -12.39 1.73
N PHE A 21 10.31 -12.05 0.76
CA PHE A 21 11.11 -12.99 -0.04
C PHE A 21 12.60 -12.67 0.09
N PRO A 22 13.24 -13.04 1.22
CA PRO A 22 14.66 -12.73 1.47
C PRO A 22 15.61 -13.26 0.39
N GLU A 23 15.25 -14.33 -0.31
CA GLU A 23 16.00 -14.90 -1.43
C GLU A 23 16.10 -13.95 -2.64
N TRP A 24 15.21 -12.96 -2.75
CA TRP A 24 15.31 -11.89 -3.77
C TRP A 24 16.22 -10.75 -3.32
N ASN A 25 16.52 -10.66 -2.02
CA ASN A 25 17.37 -9.62 -1.49
C ASN A 25 18.85 -10.00 -1.64
N LEU A 26 19.49 -9.50 -2.70
CA LEU A 26 20.93 -9.65 -2.92
C LEU A 26 21.80 -8.90 -1.87
N TRP A 27 21.17 -8.11 -1.01
CA TRP A 27 21.79 -7.21 -0.04
C TRP A 27 21.43 -7.63 1.41
N LEU A 28 21.52 -8.94 1.70
CA LEU A 28 21.15 -9.50 3.01
C LEU A 28 21.85 -8.81 4.19
N GLU A 29 23.09 -8.36 4.00
CA GLU A 29 23.86 -7.61 5.00
C GLU A 29 23.21 -6.27 5.43
N TYR A 30 22.29 -5.73 4.63
CA TYR A 30 21.56 -4.48 4.91
C TYR A 30 20.08 -4.69 5.25
N GLN A 31 19.68 -5.90 5.66
CA GLN A 31 18.28 -6.20 5.98
C GLN A 31 17.69 -5.22 7.03
N ALA A 32 18.48 -4.84 8.05
CA ALA A 32 18.04 -3.87 9.05
C ALA A 32 17.73 -2.49 8.46
N LEU A 33 18.52 -2.04 7.47
CA LEU A 33 18.27 -0.78 6.77
C LEU A 33 17.03 -0.87 5.89
N LEU A 34 16.79 -2.02 5.24
CA LEU A 34 15.59 -2.25 4.44
C LEU A 34 14.31 -2.20 5.31
N VAL A 35 14.35 -2.84 6.49
CA VAL A 35 13.26 -2.77 7.47
C VAL A 35 13.01 -1.32 7.89
N LEU A 36 14.06 -0.60 8.27
CA LEU A 36 13.95 0.79 8.69
C LEU A 36 13.38 1.68 7.57
N PHE A 37 13.86 1.50 6.34
CA PHE A 37 13.36 2.20 5.16
C PHE A 37 11.86 1.93 4.92
N HIS A 38 11.43 0.67 5.00
CA HIS A 38 10.04 0.28 4.82
C HIS A 38 9.13 0.93 5.89
N ILE A 39 9.55 0.89 7.17
CA ILE A 39 8.80 1.49 8.28
C ILE A 39 8.68 3.02 8.11
N TRP A 40 9.78 3.71 7.81
CA TRP A 40 9.74 5.17 7.62
C TRP A 40 8.87 5.57 6.45
N LEU A 41 8.97 4.87 5.31
CA LEU A 41 8.05 5.10 4.20
C LEU A 41 6.59 4.80 4.59
N GLY A 42 6.36 3.81 5.44
CA GLY A 42 5.04 3.49 5.99
C GLY A 42 4.46 4.64 6.80
N PHE A 43 5.28 5.30 7.63
CA PHE A 43 4.87 6.52 8.34
C PHE A 43 4.55 7.67 7.40
N PHE A 44 5.37 7.91 6.38
CA PHE A 44 5.05 8.91 5.35
C PHE A 44 3.74 8.58 4.64
N PHE A 45 3.54 7.32 4.26
CA PHE A 45 2.33 6.86 3.61
C PHE A 45 1.09 7.06 4.50
N MET A 46 1.18 6.76 5.79
CA MET A 46 0.10 6.94 6.77
C MET A 46 -0.43 8.38 6.83
N VAL A 47 0.42 9.37 6.57
CA VAL A 47 0.00 10.79 6.54
C VAL A 47 -0.47 11.20 5.15
N VAL A 48 0.35 10.93 4.12
CA VAL A 48 0.11 11.44 2.77
C VAL A 48 -1.07 10.74 2.10
N PHE A 49 -1.27 9.44 2.38
CA PHE A 49 -2.33 8.65 1.74
C PHE A 49 -3.74 9.10 2.15
N PRO A 50 -4.09 9.25 3.44
CA PRO A 50 -5.40 9.79 3.82
C PRO A 50 -5.65 11.19 3.27
N MET A 51 -4.64 12.07 3.28
CA MET A 51 -4.75 13.41 2.69
C MET A 51 -5.07 13.35 1.20
N TYR A 52 -4.33 12.54 0.45
CA TYR A 52 -4.57 12.34 -0.99
C TYR A 52 -5.93 11.71 -1.25
N ALA A 53 -6.30 10.67 -0.50
CA ALA A 53 -7.57 9.98 -0.65
C ALA A 53 -8.75 10.92 -0.43
N TRP A 54 -8.69 11.75 0.62
CA TRP A 54 -9.72 12.75 0.92
C TRP A 54 -9.88 13.77 -0.22
N ASP A 55 -8.78 14.37 -0.66
CA ASP A 55 -8.77 15.33 -1.77
C ASP A 55 -9.31 14.71 -3.07
N HIS A 56 -8.88 13.48 -3.37
CA HIS A 56 -9.29 12.76 -4.56
C HIS A 56 -10.78 12.40 -4.54
N ILE A 57 -11.31 11.92 -3.41
CA ILE A 57 -12.74 11.61 -3.21
C ILE A 57 -13.58 12.87 -3.35
N ARG A 58 -13.16 13.97 -2.72
CA ARG A 58 -13.87 15.26 -2.79
C ARG A 58 -13.96 15.76 -4.23
N THR A 59 -12.84 15.70 -4.96
CA THR A 59 -12.76 16.15 -6.35
C THR A 59 -13.62 15.31 -7.30
N HIS A 60 -13.72 13.99 -7.04
CA HIS A 60 -14.43 13.06 -7.93
C HIS A 60 -15.80 12.60 -7.40
N ARG A 61 -16.37 13.32 -6.42
CA ARG A 61 -17.60 12.93 -5.71
C ARG A 61 -18.77 12.57 -6.62
N GLN A 62 -18.93 13.24 -7.76
CA GLN A 62 -20.00 12.92 -8.71
C GLN A 62 -19.76 11.60 -9.46
N ARG A 63 -18.51 11.29 -9.83
CA ARG A 63 -18.15 10.02 -10.48
C ARG A 63 -18.24 8.82 -9.54
N LEU A 64 -18.12 9.04 -8.23
CA LEU A 64 -18.31 7.99 -7.22
C LEU A 64 -19.77 7.55 -7.07
N LYS A 65 -20.74 8.33 -7.55
CA LYS A 65 -22.16 7.95 -7.53
C LYS A 65 -22.51 6.90 -8.58
N THR A 66 -21.67 6.76 -9.61
CA THR A 66 -21.84 5.77 -10.68
C THR A 66 -20.90 4.60 -10.43
N LEU A 67 -21.46 3.39 -10.30
CA LEU A 67 -20.69 2.15 -10.23
C LEU A 67 -19.95 1.93 -11.55
N SER A 68 -18.69 2.33 -11.57
CA SER A 68 -17.75 2.16 -12.67
C SER A 68 -16.54 1.36 -12.20
N LEU A 69 -15.84 0.72 -13.14
CA LEU A 69 -14.62 -0.04 -12.82
C LEU A 69 -13.54 0.86 -12.18
N ILE A 70 -13.50 2.15 -12.56
CA ILE A 70 -12.65 3.18 -11.94
C ILE A 70 -13.04 3.40 -10.47
N SER A 71 -14.33 3.55 -10.16
CA SER A 71 -14.80 3.74 -8.78
C SER A 71 -14.57 2.50 -7.91
N LEU A 72 -14.74 1.30 -8.48
CA LEU A 72 -14.55 0.04 -7.76
C LEU A 72 -13.07 -0.19 -7.45
N THR A 73 -12.19 -0.07 -8.44
CA THR A 73 -10.74 -0.20 -8.24
C THR A 73 -10.20 0.88 -7.30
N GLY A 74 -10.71 2.11 -7.39
CA GLY A 74 -10.38 3.18 -6.43
C GLY A 74 -10.85 2.88 -5.01
N GLY A 75 -12.04 2.30 -4.84
CA GLY A 75 -12.54 1.85 -3.54
C GLY A 75 -11.70 0.73 -2.92
N VAL A 76 -11.29 -0.26 -3.72
CA VAL A 76 -10.40 -1.32 -3.23
C VAL A 76 -9.01 -0.77 -2.88
N GLN A 77 -8.45 0.15 -3.68
CA GLN A 77 -7.21 0.85 -3.32
C GLN A 77 -7.32 1.62 -2.01
N PHE A 78 -8.47 2.26 -1.78
CA PHE A 78 -8.75 2.96 -0.53
C PHE A 78 -8.74 2.01 0.67
N LEU A 79 -9.52 0.93 0.61
CA LEU A 79 -9.60 -0.06 1.68
C LEU A 79 -8.27 -0.77 1.93
N THR A 80 -7.56 -1.16 0.87
CA THR A 80 -6.24 -1.80 0.99
C THR A 80 -5.20 -0.85 1.56
N GLY A 81 -5.17 0.42 1.15
CA GLY A 81 -4.25 1.41 1.72
C GLY A 81 -4.45 1.63 3.23
N PHE A 82 -5.71 1.75 3.68
CA PHE A 82 -5.99 1.80 5.13
C PHE A 82 -5.66 0.49 5.84
N GLY A 83 -6.02 -0.66 5.26
CA GLY A 83 -5.70 -1.97 5.81
C GLY A 83 -4.20 -2.17 6.00
N LEU A 84 -3.38 -1.73 5.04
CA LEU A 84 -1.92 -1.77 5.12
C LEU A 84 -1.37 -0.86 6.22
N ILE A 85 -1.94 0.32 6.41
CA ILE A 85 -1.58 1.20 7.54
C ILE A 85 -1.85 0.50 8.88
N PHE A 86 -3.06 -0.05 9.07
CA PHE A 86 -3.43 -0.70 10.32
C PHE A 86 -2.60 -1.96 10.59
N SER A 87 -2.49 -2.85 9.61
CA SER A 87 -1.70 -4.07 9.76
C SER A 87 -0.20 -3.78 9.92
N GLY A 88 0.33 -2.76 9.23
CA GLY A 88 1.72 -2.32 9.39
C GLY A 88 2.01 -1.77 10.79
N LEU A 89 1.09 -0.99 11.37
CA LEU A 89 1.20 -0.52 12.76
C LEU A 89 1.20 -1.67 13.76
N ILE A 90 0.32 -2.66 13.57
CA ILE A 90 0.27 -3.85 14.43
C ILE A 90 1.59 -4.62 14.33
N LEU A 91 2.08 -4.88 13.11
CA LEU A 91 3.34 -5.58 12.90
C LEU A 91 4.54 -4.84 13.49
N MET A 92 4.55 -3.52 13.45
CA MET A 92 5.60 -2.71 14.07
C MET A 92 5.61 -2.87 15.60
N LEU A 93 4.43 -2.98 16.24
CA LEU A 93 4.31 -3.07 17.70
C LEU A 93 4.56 -4.49 18.23
N TYR A 94 4.14 -5.51 17.49
CA TYR A 94 4.12 -6.90 17.97
C TYR A 94 5.07 -7.85 17.22
N GLY A 95 5.71 -7.37 16.16
CA GLY A 95 6.53 -8.19 15.27
C GLY A 95 5.71 -9.11 14.36
N SER A 96 6.35 -9.62 13.32
CA SER A 96 5.73 -10.57 12.37
C SER A 96 5.47 -11.94 12.98
N GLU A 97 6.32 -12.38 13.93
CA GLU A 97 6.17 -13.66 14.62
C GLU A 97 5.09 -13.62 15.70
N GLY A 98 4.82 -12.45 16.29
CA GLY A 98 3.84 -12.28 17.36
C GLY A 98 2.38 -12.36 16.89
N LEU A 99 2.09 -11.94 15.66
CA LEU A 99 0.74 -11.92 15.09
C LEU A 99 0.71 -12.38 13.62
N ILE A 100 0.68 -13.70 13.40
CA ILE A 100 0.60 -14.33 12.06
C ILE A 100 -0.56 -13.76 11.24
N LEU A 101 -1.73 -13.53 11.86
CA LEU A 101 -2.89 -12.97 11.16
C LEU A 101 -2.61 -11.58 10.60
N ALA A 102 -1.89 -10.73 11.33
CA ALA A 102 -1.52 -9.39 10.85
C ALA A 102 -0.54 -9.48 9.69
N SER A 103 0.45 -10.40 9.78
CA SER A 103 1.43 -10.64 8.72
C SER A 103 0.76 -11.09 7.42
N ASN A 104 -0.06 -12.14 7.50
CA ASN A 104 -0.76 -12.70 6.35
C ASN A 104 -1.72 -11.68 5.73
N SER A 105 -2.41 -10.90 6.56
CA SER A 105 -3.30 -9.85 6.08
C SER A 105 -2.52 -8.74 5.39
N HIS A 106 -1.39 -8.30 5.96
CA HIS A 106 -0.54 -7.25 5.38
C HIS A 106 -0.01 -7.66 4.00
N GLU A 107 0.45 -8.90 3.88
CA GLU A 107 0.92 -9.47 2.62
C GLU A 107 -0.22 -9.58 1.58
N LEU A 108 -1.37 -10.15 1.96
CA LEU A 108 -2.53 -10.28 1.08
C LEU A 108 -3.02 -8.92 0.57
N LEU A 109 -3.08 -7.92 1.46
CA LEU A 109 -3.46 -6.55 1.11
C LEU A 109 -2.45 -5.90 0.15
N THR A 110 -1.17 -6.26 0.26
CA THR A 110 -0.13 -5.80 -0.67
C THR A 110 -0.39 -6.33 -2.08
N TYR A 111 -0.70 -7.63 -2.22
CA TYR A 111 -1.06 -8.21 -3.52
C TYR A 111 -2.34 -7.61 -4.09
N ALA A 112 -3.36 -7.40 -3.26
CA ALA A 112 -4.59 -6.74 -3.67
C ALA A 112 -4.33 -5.30 -4.15
N LEU A 113 -3.44 -4.56 -3.48
CA LEU A 113 -3.04 -3.21 -3.89
C LEU A 113 -2.30 -3.23 -5.24
N ILE A 114 -1.35 -4.14 -5.45
CA ILE A 114 -0.62 -4.27 -6.72
C ILE A 114 -1.60 -4.52 -7.88
N LEU A 115 -2.46 -5.51 -7.74
CA LEU A 115 -3.45 -5.87 -8.78
C LEU A 115 -4.36 -4.67 -9.09
N THR A 116 -4.88 -4.03 -8.06
CA THR A 116 -5.79 -2.89 -8.25
C THR A 116 -5.11 -1.66 -8.82
N LEU A 117 -3.83 -1.41 -8.52
CA LEU A 117 -3.04 -0.35 -9.18
C LEU A 117 -2.91 -0.62 -10.69
N ILE A 118 -2.59 -1.85 -11.08
CA ILE A 118 -2.49 -2.25 -12.49
C ILE A 118 -3.84 -2.08 -13.18
N PHE A 119 -4.93 -2.62 -12.62
CA PHE A 119 -6.27 -2.51 -13.21
C PHE A 119 -6.76 -1.07 -13.30
N HIS A 120 -6.58 -0.27 -12.25
CA HIS A 120 -6.98 1.14 -12.25
C HIS A 120 -6.20 1.96 -13.27
N SER A 121 -4.90 1.67 -13.46
CA SER A 121 -4.08 2.35 -14.47
C SER A 121 -4.53 2.07 -15.91
N ARG A 122 -5.06 0.86 -16.17
CA ARG A 122 -5.63 0.48 -17.47
C ARG A 122 -7.02 1.08 -17.68
N SER A 123 -7.87 0.97 -16.66
CA SER A 123 -9.25 1.47 -16.71
C SER A 123 -9.35 2.99 -16.83
N SER A 124 -8.37 3.73 -16.32
CA SER A 124 -8.33 5.20 -16.41
C SER A 124 -7.81 5.74 -17.74
N ARG A 125 -7.32 4.85 -18.63
CA ARG A 125 -6.84 5.19 -19.98
C ARG A 125 -7.86 4.88 -21.07
N SER A 126 -8.89 4.11 -20.75
CA SER A 126 -10.04 3.79 -21.62
C SER A 126 -11.14 4.83 -21.46
#